data_AF-A0AAV2HQ19-F1
#
_entry.id   AF-A0AAV2HQ19-F1
#
_cell.length_a   1.000
_cell.length_b   1.000
_cell.length_c   1.000
_cell.angle_alpha   90.00
_cell.angle_beta   90.00
_cell.angle_gamma   90.00
#
_symmetry.space_group_name_H-M   'P 1'
#
loop_
_entity.id
_entity.type
_entity.pdbx_description
1 polymer ?
#
loop_
_entity_poly.entity_id
_entity_poly.type
_entity_poly.pdbx_seq_one_letter_code
_entity_poly.pdbx_strand_id
1 'polypeptide(L)'
;EFFRVLLKSQTMKATSDIITVNIKGLTPETCNAILLSVYKGELTVTSDNMLDLWHASHHLQIDFLVNKLENFISRNITEDNFFIIYKMAVELTSDRIIKSIQSFMAKNFEKIRKTGEFLNLSYNCLLSIIGHDDLVLKSRDDLVRSVLYWIDYKPRSMDSTGRSQEGKGATLKEKKLVDKAQMLHATKEKHTRNGIDVIFKSVDQMTYKVESSSQRKDNLGALMKLIKLDDVSQDCLLTLLNNDDIIECRAVRTIVRQAFADRRDKTALVREVPSTISSSDSVLYDSPV
;
A
#
# COMPACT_ATOMS: atom_id res chain seq x y z
N GLU A 1 -19.32 -22.07 12.72
CA GLU A 1 -19.09 -22.40 14.15
C GLU A 1 -19.64 -21.33 15.11
N PHE A 2 -19.45 -20.05 14.82
CA PHE A 2 -19.98 -18.91 15.60
C PHE A 2 -21.41 -19.11 16.15
N PHE A 3 -22.40 -19.33 15.27
CA PHE A 3 -23.80 -19.50 15.68
C PHE A 3 -24.01 -20.76 16.53
N ARG A 4 -23.25 -21.83 16.31
CA ARG A 4 -23.33 -23.05 17.12
C ARG A 4 -22.93 -22.78 18.57
N VAL A 5 -21.83 -22.05 18.77
CA VAL A 5 -21.31 -21.67 20.09
C VAL A 5 -22.26 -20.67 20.76
N LEU A 6 -22.69 -19.65 20.01
CA LEU A 6 -23.61 -18.62 20.48
C LEU A 6 -24.93 -19.24 20.96
N LEU A 7 -25.57 -20.06 20.12
CA LEU A 7 -26.86 -20.65 20.46
C LEU A 7 -26.74 -21.61 21.64
N LYS A 8 -25.70 -22.45 21.70
CA LYS A 8 -25.46 -23.31 22.87
C LYS A 8 -25.35 -22.51 24.16
N SER A 9 -24.55 -21.45 24.17
CA SER A 9 -24.38 -20.56 25.32
C SER A 9 -25.69 -19.93 25.77
N GLN A 10 -26.51 -19.46 24.81
CA GLN A 10 -27.77 -18.81 25.13
C GLN A 10 -28.86 -19.79 25.57
N THR A 11 -28.94 -20.97 24.95
CA THR A 11 -29.89 -22.02 25.36
C THR A 11 -29.66 -22.52 26.78
N MET A 12 -28.40 -22.51 27.26
CA MET A 12 -28.08 -22.89 28.64
C MET A 12 -28.52 -21.83 29.67
N LYS A 13 -28.77 -20.59 29.24
CA LYS A 13 -29.14 -19.46 30.09
C LYS A 13 -30.61 -19.06 29.95
N ALA A 14 -31.30 -19.60 28.95
CA ALA A 14 -32.65 -19.19 28.61
C ALA A 14 -33.69 -19.84 29.55
N THR A 15 -34.53 -19.00 30.15
CA THR A 15 -35.75 -19.37 30.88
C THR A 15 -37.01 -19.26 30.02
N SER A 16 -36.86 -18.94 28.73
CA SER A 16 -37.94 -18.75 27.76
C SER A 16 -37.58 -19.36 26.40
N ASP A 17 -38.59 -19.73 25.62
CA ASP A 17 -38.40 -20.41 24.32
C ASP A 17 -37.83 -19.50 23.22
N ILE A 18 -37.87 -18.17 23.40
CA ILE A 18 -37.36 -17.19 22.44
C ILE A 18 -36.00 -16.65 22.92
N ILE A 19 -34.97 -16.84 22.09
CA ILE A 19 -33.62 -16.34 22.33
C ILE A 19 -33.36 -15.14 21.41
N THR A 20 -33.22 -13.96 22.00
CA THR A 20 -32.84 -12.73 21.30
C THR A 20 -31.35 -12.49 21.45
N VAL A 21 -30.63 -12.32 20.33
CA VAL A 21 -29.20 -11.98 20.32
C VAL A 21 -28.98 -10.66 19.60
N ASN A 22 -28.24 -9.76 20.24
CA ASN A 22 -27.76 -8.53 19.63
C ASN A 22 -26.34 -8.73 19.09
N ILE A 23 -26.17 -8.69 17.77
CA ILE A 23 -24.86 -8.76 17.10
C ILE A 23 -24.50 -7.33 16.67
N LYS A 24 -23.46 -6.77 17.29
CA LYS A 24 -22.99 -5.40 16.98
C LYS A 24 -22.19 -5.37 15.67
N GLY A 25 -22.14 -4.22 15.01
CA GLY A 25 -21.27 -3.99 13.85
C GLY A 25 -21.75 -4.62 12.54
N LEU A 26 -23.03 -5.01 12.45
CA LEU A 26 -23.67 -5.47 11.22
C LEU A 26 -24.83 -4.55 10.87
N THR A 27 -24.91 -4.16 9.60
CA THR A 27 -26.09 -3.47 9.06
C THR A 27 -27.19 -4.48 8.73
N PRO A 28 -28.47 -4.08 8.74
CA PRO A 28 -29.58 -4.95 8.34
C PRO A 28 -29.40 -5.52 6.93
N GLU A 29 -28.88 -4.72 6.00
CA GLU A 29 -28.67 -5.09 4.60
C GLU A 29 -27.61 -6.20 4.48
N THR A 30 -26.46 -6.03 5.13
CA THR A 30 -25.37 -7.01 5.15
C THR A 30 -25.80 -8.30 5.83
N CYS A 31 -26.55 -8.20 6.93
CA CYS A 31 -27.10 -9.37 7.63
C CYS A 31 -28.06 -10.16 6.72
N ASN A 32 -28.97 -9.47 6.04
CA ASN A 32 -29.91 -10.11 5.12
C ASN A 32 -29.19 -10.77 3.94
N ALA A 33 -28.18 -10.12 3.36
CA ALA A 33 -27.38 -10.69 2.28
C ALA A 33 -26.63 -11.96 2.70
N ILE A 34 -26.03 -11.98 3.89
CA ILE A 34 -25.39 -13.17 4.46
C ILE A 34 -26.42 -14.28 4.69
N LEU A 35 -27.58 -13.95 5.26
CA LEU A 35 -28.65 -14.92 5.51
C LEU A 35 -29.14 -15.57 4.20
N LEU A 36 -29.43 -14.75 3.19
CA LEU A 36 -29.79 -15.23 1.86
C LEU A 36 -28.72 -16.16 1.28
N SER A 37 -27.44 -15.81 1.43
CA SER A 37 -26.37 -16.67 0.94
C SER A 37 -26.25 -17.99 1.71
N VAL A 38 -26.52 -18.01 3.01
CA VAL A 38 -26.45 -19.23 3.82
C VAL A 38 -27.60 -20.17 3.49
N TYR A 39 -28.82 -19.65 3.30
CA TYR A 39 -30.00 -20.47 3.05
C TYR A 39 -30.21 -20.83 1.58
N LYS A 40 -29.84 -19.94 0.64
CA LYS A 40 -30.08 -20.13 -0.80
C LYS A 40 -28.81 -20.36 -1.62
N GLY A 41 -27.63 -20.13 -1.04
CA GLY A 41 -26.35 -20.18 -1.77
C GLY A 41 -26.10 -18.95 -2.68
N GLU A 42 -26.99 -17.98 -2.68
CA GLU A 42 -26.94 -16.79 -3.53
C GLU A 42 -26.28 -15.61 -2.80
N LEU A 43 -25.20 -15.07 -3.38
CA LEU A 43 -24.56 -13.84 -2.89
C LEU A 43 -24.18 -12.95 -4.06
N THR A 44 -24.77 -11.77 -4.11
CA THR A 44 -24.42 -10.72 -5.07
C THR A 44 -23.43 -9.76 -4.44
N VAL A 45 -22.18 -9.85 -4.90
CA VAL A 45 -21.09 -8.98 -4.44
C VAL A 45 -20.94 -7.81 -5.41
N THR A 46 -20.93 -6.60 -4.87
CA THR A 46 -20.72 -5.33 -5.59
C THR A 46 -19.60 -4.54 -4.92
N SER A 47 -19.03 -3.55 -5.60
CA SER A 47 -17.99 -2.69 -5.03
C SER A 47 -18.42 -2.01 -3.73
N ASP A 48 -19.71 -1.70 -3.60
CA ASP A 48 -20.26 -0.98 -2.44
C ASP A 48 -20.48 -1.89 -1.23
N ASN A 49 -20.89 -3.15 -1.45
CA ASN A 49 -21.21 -4.07 -0.35
C ASN A 49 -20.05 -5.02 0.00
N MET A 50 -19.03 -5.11 -0.85
CA MET A 50 -17.94 -6.08 -0.73
C MET A 50 -17.22 -5.99 0.61
N LEU A 51 -16.91 -4.77 1.07
CA LEU A 51 -16.13 -4.60 2.30
C LEU A 51 -16.96 -4.99 3.54
N ASP A 52 -18.21 -4.55 3.60
CA ASP A 52 -19.12 -4.88 4.70
C ASP A 52 -19.41 -6.38 4.78
N LEU A 53 -19.67 -7.01 3.62
CA LEU A 53 -19.85 -8.45 3.53
C LEU A 53 -18.60 -9.20 3.99
N TRP A 54 -17.42 -8.72 3.61
CA TRP A 54 -16.16 -9.37 3.97
C TRP A 54 -15.89 -9.28 5.47
N HIS A 55 -16.01 -8.09 6.05
CA HIS A 55 -15.89 -7.87 7.48
C HIS A 55 -16.91 -8.71 8.26
N ALA A 56 -18.19 -8.68 7.88
CA ALA A 56 -19.22 -9.45 8.56
C ALA A 56 -19.02 -10.97 8.42
N SER A 57 -18.51 -11.44 7.28
CA SER A 57 -18.20 -12.87 7.08
C SER A 57 -17.08 -13.35 8.00
N HIS A 58 -16.04 -12.53 8.22
CA HIS A 58 -15.01 -12.80 9.22
C HIS A 58 -15.57 -12.76 10.64
N HIS A 59 -16.33 -11.72 10.98
CA HIS A 59 -16.91 -11.55 12.31
C HIS A 59 -17.83 -12.73 12.68
N LEU A 60 -18.64 -13.21 11.74
CA LEU A 60 -19.53 -14.35 11.92
C LEU A 60 -18.84 -15.71 11.68
N GLN A 61 -17.55 -15.73 11.33
CA GLN A 61 -16.76 -16.93 11.06
C GLN A 61 -17.44 -17.88 10.04
N ILE A 62 -17.80 -17.32 8.89
CA ILE A 62 -18.43 -18.06 7.78
C ILE A 62 -17.40 -18.27 6.67
N ASP A 63 -16.60 -19.32 6.80
CA ASP A 63 -15.40 -19.54 5.98
C ASP A 63 -15.68 -19.62 4.47
N PHE A 64 -16.80 -20.20 4.05
CA PHE A 64 -17.13 -20.27 2.62
C PHE A 64 -17.38 -18.87 2.02
N LEU A 65 -17.96 -17.96 2.80
CA LEU A 65 -18.18 -16.57 2.39
C LEU A 65 -16.87 -15.81 2.37
N VAL A 66 -16.03 -15.98 3.40
CA VAL A 66 -14.68 -15.39 3.44
C VAL A 66 -13.90 -15.77 2.17
N ASN A 67 -13.83 -17.06 1.85
CA ASN A 67 -13.13 -17.54 0.66
C ASN A 67 -13.71 -16.96 -0.64
N LYS A 68 -15.04 -16.91 -0.78
CA LYS A 68 -15.72 -16.35 -1.95
C LYS A 68 -15.45 -14.84 -2.10
N LEU A 69 -15.50 -14.10 -1.01
CA LEU A 69 -15.28 -12.65 -0.99
C LEU A 69 -13.80 -12.33 -1.24
N GLU A 70 -12.87 -13.05 -0.61
CA GLU A 70 -11.44 -12.86 -0.88
C GLU A 70 -11.07 -13.16 -2.34
N ASN A 71 -11.67 -14.20 -2.95
CA ASN A 71 -11.51 -14.46 -4.38
C ASN A 71 -11.98 -13.28 -5.24
N PHE A 72 -13.09 -12.67 -4.87
CA PHE A 72 -13.63 -11.51 -5.57
C PHE A 72 -12.73 -10.29 -5.37
N ILE A 73 -12.32 -10.02 -4.14
CA ILE A 73 -11.44 -8.90 -3.76
C ILE A 73 -10.11 -8.98 -4.51
N SER A 74 -9.42 -10.13 -4.48
CA SER A 74 -8.12 -10.31 -5.16
C SER A 74 -8.17 -10.01 -6.65
N ARG A 75 -9.33 -10.17 -7.31
CA ARG A 75 -9.51 -9.89 -8.75
C ARG A 75 -9.90 -8.45 -9.05
N ASN A 76 -10.35 -7.69 -8.04
CA ASN A 76 -10.90 -6.35 -8.18
C ASN A 76 -10.06 -5.30 -7.42
N ILE A 77 -8.78 -5.57 -7.16
CA ILE A 77 -7.84 -4.57 -6.62
C ILE A 77 -7.52 -3.56 -7.72
N THR A 78 -7.66 -2.28 -7.39
CA THR A 78 -7.43 -1.13 -8.28
C THR A 78 -6.64 -0.04 -7.56
N GLU A 79 -6.16 0.94 -8.31
CA GLU A 79 -5.42 2.09 -7.76
C GLU A 79 -6.26 2.92 -6.77
N ASP A 80 -7.58 2.94 -6.95
CA ASP A 80 -8.49 3.71 -6.11
C ASP A 80 -8.88 2.98 -4.81
N ASN A 81 -8.82 1.65 -4.80
CA ASN A 81 -9.34 0.84 -3.68
C ASN A 81 -8.29 0.02 -2.92
N PHE A 82 -7.05 -0.11 -3.42
CA PHE A 82 -6.07 -1.01 -2.81
C PHE A 82 -5.80 -0.65 -1.35
N PHE A 83 -5.77 0.64 -1.00
CA PHE A 83 -5.39 1.08 0.33
C PHE A 83 -6.48 0.80 1.37
N ILE A 84 -7.76 1.02 1.02
CA ILE A 84 -8.87 0.69 1.91
C ILE A 84 -8.99 -0.82 2.12
N ILE A 85 -8.79 -1.62 1.06
CA ILE A 85 -8.75 -3.08 1.16
C ILE A 85 -7.55 -3.50 2.01
N TYR A 86 -6.39 -2.85 1.86
CA TYR A 86 -5.18 -3.16 2.63
C TYR A 86 -5.38 -2.92 4.12
N LYS A 87 -5.92 -1.76 4.52
CA LYS A 87 -6.25 -1.47 5.92
C LYS A 87 -7.13 -2.57 6.52
N MET A 88 -8.17 -2.95 5.81
CA MET A 88 -9.11 -3.96 6.29
C MET A 88 -8.49 -5.37 6.30
N ALA A 89 -7.63 -5.70 5.34
CA ALA A 89 -6.90 -6.97 5.31
C ALA A 89 -5.96 -7.12 6.52
N VAL A 90 -5.29 -6.03 6.92
CA VAL A 90 -4.45 -6.00 8.12
C VAL A 90 -5.27 -6.24 9.38
N GLU A 91 -6.44 -5.60 9.51
CA GLU A 91 -7.31 -5.78 10.66
C GLU A 91 -7.92 -7.19 10.74
N LEU A 92 -8.39 -7.71 9.61
CA LEU A 92 -8.95 -9.05 9.50
C LEU A 92 -7.87 -10.14 9.54
N THR A 93 -6.59 -9.76 9.61
CA THR A 93 -5.43 -10.66 9.55
C THR A 93 -5.46 -11.59 8.33
N SER A 94 -5.94 -11.08 7.19
CA SER A 94 -6.03 -11.83 5.94
C SER A 94 -4.71 -11.76 5.15
N ASP A 95 -3.81 -12.70 5.44
CA ASP A 95 -2.51 -12.80 4.76
C ASP A 95 -2.65 -12.96 3.24
N ARG A 96 -3.70 -13.65 2.79
CA ARG A 96 -3.96 -13.90 1.37
C ARG A 96 -4.21 -12.61 0.61
N ILE A 97 -5.04 -11.73 1.18
CA ILE A 97 -5.35 -10.44 0.58
C ILE A 97 -4.16 -9.49 0.72
N ILE A 98 -3.47 -9.49 1.86
CA ILE A 98 -2.25 -8.69 2.05
C ILE A 98 -1.22 -9.02 0.96
N LYS A 99 -0.93 -10.30 0.70
CA LYS A 99 -0.01 -10.73 -0.37
C LYS A 99 -0.49 -10.30 -1.77
N SER A 100 -1.80 -10.42 -2.04
CA SER A 100 -2.38 -9.98 -3.31
C SER A 100 -2.17 -8.48 -3.54
N ILE A 101 -2.39 -7.67 -2.49
CA ILE A 101 -2.19 -6.22 -2.52
C ILE A 101 -0.70 -5.90 -2.65
N GLN A 102 0.20 -6.57 -1.92
CA GLN A 102 1.64 -6.38 -2.05
C GLN A 102 2.15 -6.64 -3.46
N SER A 103 1.68 -7.72 -4.12
CA SER A 103 2.01 -7.99 -5.52
C SER A 103 1.46 -6.92 -6.47
N PHE A 104 0.21 -6.49 -6.26
CA PHE A 104 -0.38 -5.38 -7.00
C PHE A 104 0.42 -4.09 -6.83
N MET A 105 0.86 -3.80 -5.60
CA MET A 105 1.63 -2.59 -5.29
C MET A 105 3.03 -2.63 -5.90
N ALA A 106 3.71 -3.77 -5.86
CA ALA A 106 5.03 -3.94 -6.48
C ALA A 106 4.97 -3.67 -8.01
N LYS A 107 3.95 -4.19 -8.69
CA LYS A 107 3.74 -4.00 -10.14
C LYS A 107 3.38 -2.56 -10.51
N ASN A 108 2.73 -1.83 -9.60
CA ASN A 108 2.25 -0.45 -9.83
C ASN A 108 3.03 0.59 -9.00
N PHE A 109 4.22 0.24 -8.52
CA PHE A 109 4.95 1.02 -7.52
C PHE A 109 5.23 2.46 -7.99
N GLU A 110 5.54 2.65 -9.26
CA GLU A 110 5.78 3.98 -9.88
C GLU A 110 4.59 4.94 -9.76
N LYS A 111 3.36 4.42 -9.72
CA LYS A 111 2.15 5.22 -9.50
C LYS A 111 1.89 5.40 -8.01
N ILE A 112 1.90 4.29 -7.26
CA ILE A 112 1.58 4.27 -5.84
C ILE A 112 2.52 5.16 -5.03
N ARG A 113 3.83 5.18 -5.32
CA ARG A 113 4.81 6.00 -4.60
C ARG A 113 4.52 7.51 -4.65
N LYS A 114 3.63 7.96 -5.53
CA LYS A 114 3.23 9.36 -5.71
C LYS A 114 1.92 9.69 -5.00
N THR A 115 1.21 8.69 -4.48
CA THR A 115 -0.07 8.88 -3.81
C THR A 115 0.12 9.12 -2.31
N GLY A 116 -0.89 9.71 -1.66
CA GLY A 116 -0.84 9.96 -0.21
C GLY A 116 -0.93 8.67 0.63
N GLU A 117 -1.55 7.64 0.07
CA GLU A 117 -1.73 6.32 0.66
C GLU A 117 -0.39 5.61 0.89
N PHE A 118 0.59 5.82 0.01
CA PHE A 118 1.94 5.26 0.16
C PHE A 118 2.58 5.66 1.48
N LEU A 119 2.41 6.92 1.90
CA LEU A 119 2.95 7.44 3.16
C LEU A 119 2.31 6.81 4.40
N ASN A 120 1.14 6.19 4.24
CA ASN A 120 0.41 5.52 5.30
C ASN A 120 0.69 4.01 5.36
N LEU A 121 1.49 3.44 4.45
CA LEU A 121 1.89 2.03 4.51
C LEU A 121 2.72 1.74 5.76
N SER A 122 2.53 0.55 6.33
CA SER A 122 3.38 0.04 7.41
C SER A 122 4.76 -0.37 6.91
N TYR A 123 5.76 -0.33 7.77
CA TYR A 123 7.11 -0.82 7.51
C TYR A 123 7.11 -2.23 6.92
N ASN A 124 6.38 -3.17 7.53
CA ASN A 124 6.35 -4.57 7.06
C ASN A 124 5.82 -4.67 5.62
N CYS A 125 4.83 -3.84 5.29
CA CYS A 125 4.31 -3.78 3.93
C CYS A 125 5.33 -3.19 2.97
N LEU A 126 5.94 -2.07 3.32
CA LEU A 126 6.95 -1.43 2.50
C LEU A 126 8.16 -2.35 2.27
N LEU A 127 8.63 -3.03 3.32
CA LEU A 127 9.70 -4.04 3.25
C LEU A 127 9.34 -5.16 2.26
N SER A 128 8.10 -5.66 2.33
CA SER A 128 7.61 -6.71 1.44
C SER A 128 7.51 -6.25 -0.02
N ILE A 129 7.09 -5.01 -0.27
CA ILE A 129 7.01 -4.44 -1.62
C ILE A 129 8.41 -4.24 -2.21
N ILE A 130 9.35 -3.68 -1.44
CA ILE A 130 10.73 -3.41 -1.89
C ILE A 130 11.48 -4.71 -2.19
N GLY A 131 11.24 -5.75 -1.40
CA GLY A 131 11.82 -7.08 -1.61
C GLY A 131 11.09 -7.95 -2.64
N HIS A 132 10.03 -7.45 -3.28
CA HIS A 132 9.21 -8.23 -4.21
C HIS A 132 9.90 -8.36 -5.58
N ASP A 133 9.88 -9.55 -6.16
CA ASP A 133 10.53 -9.83 -7.46
C ASP A 133 9.90 -9.03 -8.61
N ASP A 134 8.56 -8.89 -8.61
CA ASP A 134 7.81 -8.09 -9.59
C ASP A 134 7.86 -6.56 -9.34
N LEU A 135 8.81 -6.03 -8.55
CA LEU A 135 8.89 -4.59 -8.30
C LEU A 135 9.23 -3.83 -9.60
N VAL A 136 8.29 -3.00 -10.08
CA VAL A 136 8.46 -2.20 -11.29
C VAL A 136 8.74 -0.74 -10.94
N LEU A 137 9.92 -0.26 -11.32
CA LEU A 137 10.34 1.11 -11.11
C LEU A 137 11.35 1.56 -12.18
N LYS A 138 11.38 2.87 -12.46
CA LYS A 138 12.27 3.45 -13.48
C LYS A 138 13.75 3.43 -13.12
N SER A 139 14.08 3.67 -11.85
CA SER A 139 15.46 3.73 -11.38
C SER A 139 15.57 3.34 -9.91
N ARG A 140 16.72 2.82 -9.48
CA ARG A 140 16.98 2.58 -8.05
C ARG A 140 17.00 3.89 -7.25
N ASP A 141 17.38 5.00 -7.88
CA ASP A 141 17.32 6.33 -7.27
C ASP A 141 15.89 6.70 -6.86
N ASP A 142 14.90 6.37 -7.70
CA ASP A 142 13.50 6.61 -7.36
C ASP A 142 13.09 5.81 -6.13
N LEU A 143 13.64 4.60 -5.95
CA LEU A 143 13.33 3.70 -4.83
C LEU A 143 13.86 4.30 -3.54
N VAL A 144 15.13 4.70 -3.55
CA VAL A 144 15.78 5.40 -2.45
C VAL A 144 14.98 6.66 -2.09
N ARG A 145 14.67 7.51 -3.07
CA ARG A 145 13.89 8.73 -2.85
C ARG A 145 12.49 8.44 -2.29
N SER A 146 11.85 7.33 -2.68
CA SER A 146 10.56 6.91 -2.11
C SER A 146 10.69 6.56 -0.63
N VAL A 147 11.73 5.81 -0.26
CA VAL A 147 11.97 5.38 1.12
C VAL A 147 12.29 6.57 2.02
N LEU A 148 13.14 7.49 1.57
CA LEU A 148 13.42 8.72 2.31
C LEU A 148 12.15 9.55 2.52
N TYR A 149 11.36 9.71 1.45
CA TYR A 149 10.10 10.44 1.53
C TYR A 149 9.12 9.81 2.54
N TRP A 150 9.07 8.48 2.62
CA TRP A 150 8.27 7.78 3.61
C TRP A 150 8.81 7.96 5.04
N ILE A 151 10.12 8.02 5.25
CA ILE A 151 10.74 8.21 6.57
C ILE A 151 10.53 9.63 7.09
N ASP A 152 10.71 10.63 6.24
CA ASP A 152 10.58 12.04 6.58
C ASP A 152 9.13 12.45 6.84
N TYR A 153 8.17 11.60 6.45
CA TYR A 153 6.77 11.84 6.67
C TYR A 153 6.43 11.86 8.17
N LYS A 154 5.86 13.00 8.58
CA LYS A 154 5.25 13.19 9.88
C LYS A 154 3.74 13.06 9.70
N PRO A 155 3.11 11.96 10.15
CA PRO A 155 1.66 11.88 10.12
C PRO A 155 1.13 13.06 10.94
N ARG A 156 0.25 13.85 10.31
CA ARG A 156 -0.38 15.00 10.97
C ARG A 156 -1.10 14.44 12.19
N SER A 157 -0.66 14.84 13.40
CA SER A 157 -1.34 14.45 14.63
C SER A 157 -2.82 14.81 14.48
N MET A 158 -3.70 13.83 14.56
CA MET A 158 -5.15 14.03 14.67
C MET A 158 -5.50 14.59 16.05
N ASP A 159 -4.80 15.64 16.47
CA ASP A 159 -5.02 16.41 17.69
C ASP A 159 -4.86 17.88 17.33
N SER A 160 -5.90 18.46 16.73
CA SER A 160 -6.41 19.81 17.04
C SER A 160 -7.40 20.30 15.99
N THR A 161 -8.62 20.47 16.47
CA THR A 161 -9.69 21.34 16.00
C THR A 161 -9.19 22.59 15.26
N GLY A 162 -9.74 22.81 14.07
CA GLY A 162 -9.96 24.10 13.40
C GLY A 162 -8.91 25.21 13.54
N ARG A 163 -8.13 25.44 12.47
CA ARG A 163 -7.89 26.80 12.00
C ARG A 163 -7.53 26.82 10.52
N SER A 164 -8.42 27.44 9.76
CA SER A 164 -8.20 27.91 8.40
C SER A 164 -6.89 28.67 8.30
N GLN A 165 -6.12 28.41 7.23
CA GLN A 165 -5.30 29.45 6.63
C GLN A 165 -5.69 29.57 5.17
N GLU A 166 -6.38 30.67 4.89
CA GLU A 166 -6.55 31.24 3.56
C GLU A 166 -5.18 31.60 2.98
N GLY A 167 -4.81 30.94 1.88
CA GLY A 167 -3.80 31.42 0.94
C GLY A 167 -4.50 32.14 -0.20
N LYS A 168 -4.37 33.46 -0.23
CA LYS A 168 -4.98 34.38 -1.20
C LYS A 168 -4.41 34.17 -2.62
N GLY A 169 -5.29 34.21 -3.63
CA GLY A 169 -4.93 34.57 -5.00
C GLY A 169 -5.76 33.93 -6.10
N ALA A 170 -6.92 34.50 -6.45
CA ALA A 170 -7.48 34.44 -7.81
C ALA A 170 -8.64 35.46 -7.96
N THR A 171 -8.63 36.17 -9.07
CA THR A 171 -9.37 37.41 -9.35
C THR A 171 -10.81 37.16 -9.82
N LEU A 172 -11.69 38.14 -9.58
CA LEU A 172 -13.16 38.14 -9.62
C LEU A 172 -13.89 37.80 -10.95
N LYS A 173 -13.25 37.17 -11.95
CA LYS A 173 -13.92 36.79 -13.21
C LYS A 173 -14.19 35.28 -13.38
N GLU A 174 -13.66 34.42 -12.52
CA GLU A 174 -13.89 32.96 -12.57
C GLU A 174 -15.14 32.49 -11.80
N LYS A 175 -15.76 33.37 -10.99
CA LYS A 175 -16.88 32.98 -10.11
C LYS A 175 -18.21 32.64 -10.81
N LYS A 176 -18.41 32.94 -12.09
CA LYS A 176 -19.71 32.69 -12.77
C LYS A 176 -19.76 31.44 -13.65
N LEU A 177 -18.62 30.79 -13.92
CA LEU A 177 -18.60 29.52 -14.66
C LEU A 177 -18.59 28.30 -13.72
N VAL A 178 -18.07 28.48 -12.50
CA VAL A 178 -17.91 27.43 -11.49
C VAL A 178 -19.25 27.00 -10.88
N ASP A 179 -20.20 27.92 -10.71
CA ASP A 179 -21.50 27.63 -10.09
C ASP A 179 -22.39 26.69 -10.93
N LYS A 180 -22.30 26.76 -12.27
CA LYS A 180 -23.11 25.88 -13.16
C LYS A 180 -22.52 24.48 -13.26
N ALA A 181 -21.20 24.32 -13.15
CA ALA A 181 -20.52 23.02 -13.11
C ALA A 181 -20.66 22.34 -11.73
N GLN A 182 -20.67 23.12 -10.63
CA GLN A 182 -20.86 22.61 -9.27
C GLN A 182 -22.25 22.02 -9.03
N MET A 183 -23.30 22.55 -9.67
CA MET A 183 -24.66 22.00 -9.51
C MET A 183 -24.86 20.65 -10.23
N LEU A 184 -24.19 20.44 -11.37
CA LEU A 184 -24.24 19.17 -12.11
C LEU A 184 -23.34 18.09 -11.48
N HIS A 185 -22.19 18.46 -10.90
CA HIS A 185 -21.35 17.53 -10.13
C HIS A 185 -21.96 17.18 -8.76
N ALA A 186 -22.56 18.14 -8.04
CA ALA A 186 -23.17 17.89 -6.73
C ALA A 186 -24.35 16.91 -6.80
N THR A 187 -25.04 16.80 -7.94
CA THR A 187 -26.18 15.89 -8.09
C THR A 187 -25.74 14.44 -8.39
N LYS A 188 -24.56 14.25 -9.00
CA LYS A 188 -23.95 12.92 -9.18
C LYS A 188 -23.20 12.42 -7.94
N GLU A 189 -22.59 13.31 -7.15
CA GLU A 189 -21.87 12.91 -5.93
C GLU A 189 -22.80 12.55 -4.75
N LYS A 190 -24.04 13.07 -4.72
CA LYS A 190 -24.95 12.88 -3.57
C LYS A 190 -25.55 11.47 -3.46
N HIS A 191 -25.60 10.71 -4.56
CA HIS A 191 -26.12 9.33 -4.55
C HIS A 191 -25.03 8.26 -4.28
N THR A 192 -23.76 8.56 -4.53
CA THR A 192 -22.63 7.66 -4.25
C THR A 192 -21.98 7.91 -2.88
N ARG A 193 -22.08 9.13 -2.31
CA ARG A 193 -21.51 9.44 -0.99
C ARG A 193 -22.17 8.70 0.17
N ASN A 194 -23.47 8.42 0.11
CA ASN A 194 -24.15 7.84 1.27
C ASN A 194 -23.67 6.41 1.60
N GLY A 195 -23.22 5.63 0.60
CA GLY A 195 -22.59 4.33 0.83
C GLY A 195 -21.12 4.46 1.24
N ILE A 196 -20.37 5.31 0.54
CA ILE A 196 -18.93 5.53 0.80
C ILE A 196 -18.68 6.15 2.18
N ASP A 197 -19.48 7.14 2.61
CA ASP A 197 -19.34 7.77 3.92
C ASP A 197 -19.67 6.81 5.08
N VAL A 198 -20.56 5.83 4.86
CA VAL A 198 -20.84 4.76 5.82
C VAL A 198 -19.68 3.76 5.88
N ILE A 199 -19.09 3.43 4.73
CA ILE A 199 -17.85 2.63 4.66
C ILE A 199 -16.73 3.33 5.43
N PHE A 200 -16.51 4.64 5.23
CA PHE A 200 -15.53 5.41 5.99
C PHE A 200 -15.85 5.42 7.48
N LYS A 201 -17.11 5.50 7.89
CA LYS A 201 -17.48 5.52 9.32
C LYS A 201 -17.29 4.18 10.04
N SER A 202 -17.40 3.06 9.32
CA SER A 202 -17.06 1.71 9.81
C SER A 202 -15.55 1.48 9.76
N VAL A 203 -14.86 1.98 8.74
CA VAL A 203 -13.39 1.90 8.56
C VAL A 203 -12.62 2.86 9.49
N ASP A 204 -13.23 3.96 9.92
CA ASP A 204 -12.66 4.90 10.89
C ASP A 204 -12.73 4.38 12.33
N GLN A 205 -13.54 3.35 12.58
CA GLN A 205 -13.50 2.57 13.83
C GLN A 205 -12.37 1.51 13.83
N MET A 206 -11.75 1.25 12.67
CA MET A 206 -10.66 0.28 12.51
C MET A 206 -9.33 0.90 12.94
N THR A 207 -8.66 0.27 13.91
CA THR A 207 -7.43 0.77 14.56
C THR A 207 -6.17 0.56 13.72
N TYR A 208 -6.19 0.90 12.43
CA TYR A 208 -4.97 0.92 11.63
C TYR A 208 -4.08 2.09 12.07
N LYS A 209 -2.99 1.78 12.75
CA LYS A 209 -2.06 2.78 13.28
C LYS A 209 -0.90 3.00 12.32
N VAL A 210 -0.77 4.25 11.85
CA VAL A 210 0.39 4.69 11.07
C VAL A 210 1.60 4.80 12.01
N GLU A 211 2.75 4.28 11.57
CA GLU A 211 3.99 4.32 12.35
C GLU A 211 4.47 5.75 12.61
N SER A 212 4.98 5.97 13.82
CA SER A 212 5.58 7.26 14.21
C SER A 212 6.90 7.50 13.47
N SER A 213 7.28 8.78 13.28
CA SER A 213 8.53 9.12 12.60
C SER A 213 9.78 8.51 13.25
N SER A 214 9.77 8.26 14.57
CA SER A 214 10.89 7.57 15.25
C SER A 214 10.99 6.11 14.79
N GLN A 215 9.88 5.37 14.79
CA GLN A 215 9.86 3.97 14.35
C GLN A 215 10.26 3.82 12.88
N ARG A 216 9.88 4.77 12.03
CA ARG A 216 10.29 4.79 10.63
C ARG A 216 11.80 4.93 10.46
N LYS A 217 12.44 5.79 11.26
CA LYS A 217 13.89 5.99 11.27
C LYS A 217 14.64 4.74 11.74
N ASP A 218 14.16 4.07 12.79
CA ASP A 218 14.76 2.82 13.27
C ASP A 218 14.75 1.71 12.20
N ASN A 219 13.71 1.70 11.36
CA ASN A 219 13.49 0.75 10.29
C ASN A 219 14.26 1.03 8.99
N LEU A 220 14.82 2.25 8.83
CA LEU A 220 15.55 2.68 7.62
C LEU A 220 16.69 1.72 7.25
N GLY A 221 17.46 1.27 8.24
CA GLY A 221 18.62 0.40 8.00
C GLY A 221 18.26 -0.92 7.33
N ALA A 222 17.09 -1.48 7.64
CA ALA A 222 16.61 -2.72 7.02
C ALA A 222 16.09 -2.49 5.61
N LEU A 223 15.34 -1.40 5.38
CA LEU A 223 14.86 -1.03 4.04
C LEU A 223 16.04 -0.80 3.08
N MET A 224 17.08 -0.10 3.53
CA MET A 224 18.26 0.20 2.71
C MET A 224 19.08 -1.05 2.35
N LYS A 225 19.08 -2.09 3.19
CA LYS A 225 19.76 -3.36 2.86
C LYS A 225 19.11 -4.10 1.69
N LEU A 226 17.80 -3.94 1.48
CA LEU A 226 17.10 -4.56 0.36
C LEU A 226 17.34 -3.83 -0.96
N ILE A 227 17.68 -2.54 -0.90
CA ILE A 227 18.01 -1.77 -2.09
C ILE A 227 19.42 -2.14 -2.53
N LYS A 228 19.53 -2.87 -3.64
CA LYS A 228 20.81 -3.08 -4.33
C LYS A 228 21.37 -1.73 -4.76
N LEU A 229 22.32 -1.19 -3.99
CA LEU A 229 22.92 0.13 -4.24
C LEU A 229 23.89 0.14 -5.42
N ASP A 230 24.16 -1.01 -6.05
CA ASP A 230 25.00 -1.12 -7.24
C ASP A 230 24.54 -0.20 -8.38
N ASP A 231 23.23 -0.10 -8.60
CA ASP A 231 22.64 0.61 -9.74
C ASP A 231 22.12 2.02 -9.39
N VAL A 232 22.46 2.55 -8.20
CA VAL A 232 22.07 3.91 -7.78
C VAL A 232 22.98 4.96 -8.45
N SER A 233 22.58 6.20 -8.69
CA SER A 233 23.50 7.22 -9.21
C SER A 233 24.48 7.69 -8.14
N GLN A 234 25.64 8.21 -8.56
CA GLN A 234 26.60 8.82 -7.63
C GLN A 234 25.98 10.01 -6.88
N ASP A 235 25.19 10.84 -7.56
CA ASP A 235 24.50 11.99 -6.97
C ASP A 235 23.49 11.59 -5.90
N CYS A 236 22.77 10.49 -6.12
CA CYS A 236 21.84 9.95 -5.14
C CYS A 236 22.56 9.41 -3.90
N LEU A 237 23.71 8.72 -4.07
CA LEU A 237 24.53 8.29 -2.95
C LEU A 237 25.13 9.45 -2.15
N LEU A 238 25.51 10.55 -2.81
CA LEU A 238 25.96 11.78 -2.14
C LEU A 238 24.83 12.45 -1.37
N THR A 239 23.61 12.47 -1.93
CA THR A 239 22.41 12.97 -1.23
C THR A 239 22.13 12.18 0.04
N LEU A 240 22.31 10.86 0.00
CA LEU A 240 22.19 10.00 1.18
C LEU A 240 23.24 10.33 2.26
N LEU A 241 24.48 10.62 1.86
CA LEU A 241 25.55 10.98 2.79
C LEU A 241 25.37 12.37 3.41
N ASN A 242 24.60 13.26 2.77
CA ASN A 242 24.35 14.63 3.24
C ASN A 242 23.05 14.78 4.03
N ASN A 243 22.27 13.70 4.21
CA ASN A 243 21.05 13.75 5.01
C ASN A 243 21.36 13.37 6.46
N ASP A 244 21.23 14.32 7.37
CA ASP A 244 21.58 14.18 8.80
C ASP A 244 20.91 12.96 9.46
N ASP A 245 19.64 12.70 9.13
CA ASP A 245 18.88 11.57 9.66
C ASP A 245 19.44 10.21 9.22
N ILE A 246 20.13 10.18 8.08
CA ILE A 246 20.77 8.98 7.52
C ILE A 246 22.17 8.80 8.09
N ILE A 247 22.90 9.90 8.30
CA ILE A 247 24.23 9.89 8.88
C ILE A 247 24.15 9.30 10.29
N GLU A 248 23.15 9.65 11.10
CA GLU A 248 22.99 9.11 12.46
C GLU A 248 22.83 7.58 12.48
N CYS A 249 22.24 6.99 11.44
CA CYS A 249 22.10 5.55 11.33
C CYS A 249 23.41 4.87 10.87
N ARG A 250 24.16 4.31 11.83
CA ARG A 250 25.42 3.58 11.56
C ARG A 250 25.26 2.51 10.47
N ALA A 251 24.16 1.76 10.48
CA ALA A 251 23.91 0.70 9.50
C ALA A 251 23.85 1.25 8.07
N VAL A 252 23.11 2.34 7.85
CA VAL A 252 22.97 2.95 6.52
C VAL A 252 24.30 3.56 6.07
N ARG A 253 25.02 4.22 6.99
CA ARG A 253 26.34 4.78 6.72
C ARG A 253 27.34 3.73 6.23
N THR A 254 27.35 2.55 6.85
CA THR A 254 28.21 1.44 6.42
C THR A 254 27.81 0.93 5.04
N ILE A 255 26.51 0.75 4.79
CA ILE A 255 25.98 0.27 3.50
C ILE A 255 26.33 1.24 2.37
N VAL A 256 26.15 2.54 2.57
CA VAL A 256 26.46 3.57 1.57
C VAL A 256 27.96 3.63 1.29
N ARG A 257 28.82 3.55 2.32
CA ARG A 257 30.29 3.51 2.15
C ARG A 257 30.75 2.27 1.39
N GLN A 258 30.16 1.11 1.68
CA GLN A 258 30.47 -0.12 0.95
C GLN A 258 30.11 0.04 -0.53
N ALA A 259 28.93 0.61 -0.84
CA ALA A 259 28.52 0.86 -2.23
C ALA A 259 29.48 1.80 -2.98
N PHE A 260 30.07 2.80 -2.30
CA PHE A 260 31.12 3.64 -2.90
C PHE A 260 32.44 2.88 -3.12
N ALA A 261 32.83 2.02 -2.18
CA ALA A 261 34.04 1.19 -2.31
C ALA A 261 33.91 0.21 -3.48
N ASP A 262 32.80 -0.51 -3.58
CA ASP A 262 32.54 -1.49 -4.64
C ASP A 262 32.57 -0.84 -6.04
N ARG A 263 32.11 0.41 -6.17
CA ARG A 263 32.22 1.18 -7.43
C ARG A 263 33.64 1.57 -7.77
N ARG A 264 34.43 1.97 -6.78
CA ARG A 264 35.84 2.31 -6.98
C ARG A 264 36.60 1.09 -7.48
N ASP A 265 36.32 -0.07 -6.93
CA ASP A 265 36.94 -1.34 -7.34
C ASP A 265 36.49 -1.76 -8.75
N LYS A 266 35.19 -1.66 -9.08
CA LYS A 266 34.70 -1.86 -10.46
C LYS A 266 35.37 -0.91 -11.46
N THR A 267 35.53 0.36 -11.11
CA THR A 267 36.19 1.36 -11.98
C THR A 267 37.68 1.08 -12.13
N ALA A 268 38.35 0.58 -11.09
CA ALA A 268 39.74 0.15 -11.15
C ALA A 268 39.91 -1.08 -12.05
N LEU A 269 39.04 -2.09 -11.91
CA LEU A 269 39.05 -3.29 -12.76
C LEU A 269 38.81 -2.97 -14.25
N VAL A 270 37.91 -2.03 -14.57
CA VAL A 270 37.69 -1.58 -15.97
C VAL A 270 38.92 -0.88 -16.55
N ARG A 271 39.71 -0.18 -15.73
CA ARG A 271 40.97 0.45 -16.15
C ARG A 271 42.11 -0.55 -16.36
N GLU A 272 42.03 -1.73 -15.76
CA GLU A 272 43.04 -2.79 -15.88
C GLU A 272 42.82 -3.72 -17.07
N VAL A 273 41.69 -3.63 -17.80
CA VAL A 273 41.50 -4.39 -19.05
C VAL A 273 42.38 -3.78 -20.15
N PRO A 274 43.43 -4.45 -20.65
CA PRO A 274 44.31 -3.89 -21.66
C PRO A 274 43.55 -3.78 -22.99
N SER A 275 43.64 -2.60 -23.62
CA SER A 275 43.30 -2.40 -25.03
C SER A 275 44.31 -3.11 -25.94
N THR A 276 44.36 -4.43 -25.90
CA THR A 276 45.10 -5.25 -26.88
C THR A 276 44.12 -5.97 -27.80
N ILE A 277 43.46 -5.19 -28.66
CA ILE A 277 43.20 -5.67 -30.02
C ILE A 277 44.43 -5.24 -30.80
N SER A 278 45.41 -6.15 -30.84
CA SER A 278 46.60 -6.03 -31.67
C SER A 278 46.19 -6.13 -33.13
N SER A 279 46.24 -4.99 -33.82
CA SER A 279 46.38 -4.95 -35.28
C SER A 279 47.69 -5.62 -35.67
N SER A 280 47.65 -6.84 -36.17
CA SER A 280 48.73 -7.47 -36.96
C SER A 280 48.20 -8.75 -37.61
N ASP A 281 47.65 -8.64 -38.82
CA ASP A 281 47.68 -9.73 -39.79
C ASP A 281 47.85 -9.11 -41.18
N SER A 282 49.10 -8.75 -41.49
CA SER A 282 49.58 -8.52 -42.84
C SER A 282 49.75 -9.88 -43.53
N VAL A 283 48.72 -10.35 -44.23
CA VAL A 283 48.86 -11.50 -45.14
C VAL A 283 49.22 -10.96 -46.52
N LEU A 284 50.51 -11.09 -46.84
CA LEU A 284 51.06 -11.05 -48.19
C LEU A 284 50.28 -12.05 -49.07
N TYR A 285 49.63 -11.55 -50.13
CA TYR A 285 49.25 -12.37 -51.27
C TYR A 285 50.41 -12.33 -52.27
N ASP A 286 51.19 -13.40 -52.27
CA ASP A 286 52.12 -13.73 -53.34
C ASP A 286 51.32 -14.47 -54.42
N SER A 287 51.41 -13.97 -55.66
CA SER A 287 50.85 -14.63 -56.86
C SER A 287 51.99 -15.41 -57.52
N PRO A 288 51.75 -16.65 -57.98
CA PRO A 288 52.12 -16.88 -59.38
C PRO A 288 51.21 -17.85 -60.16
N VAL A 289 51.17 -17.54 -61.47
CA VAL A 289 50.75 -18.32 -62.67
C VAL A 289 49.25 -18.41 -62.96
#